data_AF-A0A662VME2-F1
#
_entry.id   AF-A0A662VME2-F1
#
_cell.length_a   1.000
_cell.length_b   1.000
_cell.length_c   1.000
_cell.angle_alpha   90.00
_cell.angle_beta   90.00
_cell.angle_gamma   90.00
#
_symmetry.space_group_name_H-M   'P 1'
#
loop_
_entity.id
_entity.type
_entity.pdbx_description
1 polymer ?
#
loop_
_entity_poly.entity_id
_entity_poly.type
_entity_poly.pdbx_seq_one_letter_code
_entity_poly.pdbx_strand_id
1 'polypeptide(L)'
;MPWRYYLKDETLIVEGNFEAISSGLLGGWRRVDYLFNHTVNDFDLDNPVEYLEKVANKHGLKNYFGLLTSVPMDKLAIKRVDDVTVFVTAGVKNPNERIGTINTIIVVDAEMSGGAMVNAVITATEAKAKALIELGYDFTGTNTDAVIVAMCGGKYYEYAGPMSELGQKIWLAVSGAVKESLLKWD
;
A
#
# COMPACT_ATOMS: atom_id res chain seq x y z
N MET A 1 -5.13 18.36 -3.93
CA MET A 1 -4.12 17.38 -4.37
C MET A 1 -4.41 17.05 -5.83
N PRO A 2 -3.40 16.75 -6.66
CA PRO A 2 -3.60 16.43 -8.09
C PRO A 2 -4.25 15.05 -8.32
N TRP A 3 -4.72 14.41 -7.25
CA TRP A 3 -5.35 13.10 -7.21
C TRP A 3 -6.44 13.09 -6.14
N ARG A 4 -7.30 12.07 -6.18
CA ARG A 4 -8.36 11.84 -5.19
C ARG A 4 -8.43 10.36 -4.83
N TYR A 5 -9.08 10.04 -3.71
CA TYR A 5 -9.40 8.66 -3.35
C TYR A 5 -10.85 8.54 -2.91
N TYR A 6 -11.40 7.34 -3.04
CA TYR A 6 -12.75 7.01 -2.58
C TYR A 6 -12.89 5.49 -2.34
N LEU A 7 -13.87 5.12 -1.53
CA LEU A 7 -14.26 3.72 -1.31
C LEU A 7 -15.49 3.40 -2.16
N LYS A 8 -15.47 2.26 -2.84
CA LYS A 8 -16.62 1.74 -3.60
C LYS A 8 -16.55 0.22 -3.69
N ASP A 9 -17.65 -0.46 -3.37
CA ASP A 9 -17.79 -1.93 -3.48
C ASP A 9 -16.59 -2.71 -2.90
N GLU A 10 -16.26 -2.48 -1.62
CA GLU A 10 -15.10 -3.10 -0.93
C GLU A 10 -13.72 -2.79 -1.56
N THR A 11 -13.64 -1.68 -2.30
CA THR A 11 -12.42 -1.26 -2.98
C THR A 11 -12.03 0.15 -2.57
N LEU A 12 -10.81 0.32 -2.10
CA LEU A 12 -10.14 1.61 -2.10
C LEU A 12 -9.62 1.90 -3.50
N ILE A 13 -10.01 3.03 -4.08
CA ILE A 13 -9.52 3.51 -5.37
C ILE A 13 -8.85 4.87 -5.15
N VAL A 14 -7.64 5.02 -5.68
CA VAL A 14 -6.88 6.26 -5.76
C VAL A 14 -6.70 6.60 -7.23
N GLU A 15 -7.19 7.76 -7.66
CA GLU A 15 -7.22 8.22 -9.04
C GLU A 15 -6.35 9.47 -9.20
N GLY A 16 -5.45 9.47 -10.18
CA GLY A 16 -4.54 10.57 -10.48
C GLY A 16 -3.71 10.30 -11.73
N ASN A 17 -2.51 10.87 -11.77
CA ASN A 17 -1.49 10.52 -12.77
C ASN A 17 -0.18 10.25 -12.03
N PHE A 18 0.24 8.99 -12.01
CA PHE A 18 1.33 8.55 -11.17
C PHE A 18 2.45 7.93 -12.00
N GLU A 19 3.68 8.14 -11.56
CA GLU A 19 4.75 7.18 -11.78
C GLU A 19 4.87 6.32 -10.53
N ALA A 20 4.76 4.99 -10.70
CA ALA A 20 4.60 4.09 -9.57
C ALA A 20 5.46 2.82 -9.70
N ILE A 21 5.80 2.26 -8.54
CA ILE A 21 6.37 0.91 -8.38
C ILE A 21 5.45 0.08 -7.49
N SER A 22 5.22 -1.18 -7.87
CA SER A 22 4.36 -2.12 -7.14
C SER A 22 5.03 -3.47 -6.98
N SER A 23 4.90 -4.06 -5.79
CA SER A 23 5.27 -5.46 -5.53
C SER A 23 4.08 -6.43 -5.66
N GLY A 24 2.87 -5.92 -5.96
CA GLY A 24 1.66 -6.73 -6.10
C GLY A 24 1.59 -7.52 -7.41
N LEU A 25 0.44 -8.15 -7.64
CA LEU A 25 0.12 -8.82 -8.90
C LEU A 25 0.25 -7.85 -10.08
N LEU A 26 0.83 -8.32 -11.19
CA LEU A 26 1.15 -7.48 -12.36
C LEU A 26 1.97 -6.22 -12.00
N GLY A 27 2.77 -6.31 -10.93
CA GLY A 27 3.63 -5.24 -10.43
C GLY A 27 4.80 -4.90 -11.36
N GLY A 28 5.76 -4.18 -10.83
CA GLY A 28 6.85 -3.56 -11.59
C GLY A 28 6.78 -2.04 -11.50
N TRP A 29 7.40 -1.35 -12.46
CA TRP A 29 7.51 0.11 -12.47
C TRP A 29 6.95 0.68 -13.76
N ARG A 30 5.93 1.54 -13.67
CA ARG A 30 5.36 2.25 -14.82
C ARG A 30 4.47 3.41 -14.39
N ARG A 31 4.01 4.15 -15.40
CA ARG A 31 2.94 5.14 -15.21
C ARG A 31 1.58 4.46 -15.10
N VAL A 32 0.76 4.98 -14.19
CA VAL A 32 -0.59 4.49 -13.88
C VAL A 32 -1.51 5.65 -13.56
N ASP A 33 -2.78 5.48 -13.88
CA ASP A 33 -3.84 6.45 -13.58
C ASP A 33 -4.60 6.08 -12.29
N TYR A 34 -4.56 4.80 -11.91
CA TYR A 34 -5.27 4.28 -10.75
C TYR A 34 -4.40 3.36 -9.89
N LEU A 35 -4.55 3.50 -8.59
CA LEU A 35 -4.07 2.53 -7.60
C LEU A 35 -5.29 2.01 -6.86
N PHE A 36 -5.36 0.71 -6.57
CA PHE A 36 -6.46 0.20 -5.77
C PHE A 36 -6.04 -0.93 -4.82
N ASN A 37 -6.83 -1.12 -3.77
CA ASN A 37 -6.75 -2.27 -2.88
C ASN A 37 -8.17 -2.78 -2.67
N HIS A 38 -8.41 -4.06 -2.97
CA HIS A 38 -9.75 -4.65 -2.97
C HIS A 38 -9.84 -5.80 -1.96
N THR A 39 -10.88 -5.79 -1.13
CA THR A 39 -11.18 -6.92 -0.25
C THR A 39 -11.79 -8.05 -1.07
N VAL A 40 -11.12 -9.20 -1.12
CA VAL A 40 -11.62 -10.35 -1.86
C VAL A 40 -12.72 -11.08 -1.10
N ASN A 41 -13.78 -11.45 -1.81
CA ASN A 41 -14.87 -12.30 -1.31
C ASN A 41 -14.94 -13.53 -2.22
N ASP A 42 -15.04 -14.75 -1.65
CA ASP A 42 -15.04 -16.01 -2.41
C ASP A 42 -13.88 -16.11 -3.43
N PHE A 43 -12.67 -15.82 -2.94
CA PHE A 43 -11.47 -15.74 -3.77
C PHE A 43 -10.98 -17.13 -4.19
N ASP A 44 -11.03 -17.39 -5.50
CA ASP A 44 -10.32 -18.51 -6.09
C ASP A 44 -8.82 -18.17 -6.16
N LEU A 45 -8.03 -18.88 -5.35
CA LEU A 45 -6.58 -18.73 -5.28
C LEU A 45 -5.88 -19.21 -6.55
N ASP A 46 -6.55 -19.97 -7.42
CA ASP A 46 -5.93 -20.56 -8.60
C ASP A 46 -5.68 -19.52 -9.70
N ASN A 47 -6.47 -18.44 -9.77
CA ASN A 47 -6.39 -17.42 -10.83
C ASN A 47 -6.45 -15.96 -10.30
N PRO A 48 -5.50 -15.55 -9.45
CA PRO A 48 -5.54 -14.25 -8.76
C PRO A 48 -5.40 -13.05 -9.70
N VAL A 49 -4.68 -13.23 -10.82
CA VAL A 49 -4.52 -12.18 -11.85
C VAL A 49 -5.84 -11.91 -12.58
N GLU A 50 -6.56 -12.96 -12.97
CA GLU A 50 -7.85 -12.81 -13.64
C GLU A 50 -8.88 -12.17 -12.70
N TYR A 51 -8.86 -12.50 -11.41
CA TYR A 51 -9.69 -11.85 -10.41
C TYR A 51 -9.36 -10.35 -10.31
N LEU A 52 -8.08 -9.98 -10.23
CA LEU A 52 -7.64 -8.57 -10.21
C LEU A 52 -8.16 -7.80 -11.44
N GLU A 53 -8.04 -8.39 -12.63
CA GLU A 53 -8.52 -7.81 -13.88
C GLU A 53 -10.05 -7.63 -13.89
N LYS A 54 -10.80 -8.61 -13.36
CA LYS A 54 -12.26 -8.50 -13.19
C LYS A 54 -12.65 -7.33 -12.27
N VAL A 55 -11.94 -7.14 -11.17
CA VAL A 55 -12.15 -5.99 -10.26
C VAL A 55 -11.86 -4.68 -10.99
N ALA A 56 -10.73 -4.57 -11.67
CA ALA A 56 -10.38 -3.38 -12.43
C ALA A 56 -11.43 -3.05 -13.49
N ASN A 57 -11.87 -4.06 -14.26
CA ASN A 57 -12.91 -3.91 -15.29
C ASN A 57 -14.26 -3.49 -14.70
N LYS A 58 -14.68 -4.06 -13.56
CA LYS A 58 -15.92 -3.68 -12.85
C LYS A 58 -15.95 -2.20 -12.50
N HIS A 59 -14.80 -1.65 -12.10
CA HIS A 59 -14.65 -0.24 -11.73
C HIS A 59 -14.23 0.66 -12.89
N GLY A 60 -14.05 0.11 -14.10
CA GLY A 60 -13.60 0.86 -15.28
C GLY A 60 -12.15 1.37 -15.19
N LEU A 61 -11.33 0.76 -14.34
CA LEU A 61 -9.95 1.17 -14.09
C LEU A 61 -9.05 0.72 -15.24
N LYS A 62 -8.38 1.66 -15.88
CA LYS A 62 -7.37 1.43 -16.93
C LYS A 62 -6.00 1.85 -16.43
N ASN A 63 -4.92 1.25 -16.92
CA ASN A 63 -3.55 1.60 -16.51
C ASN A 63 -3.39 1.67 -14.98
N TYR A 64 -3.51 0.53 -14.29
CA TYR A 64 -3.59 0.52 -12.83
C TYR A 64 -2.46 -0.28 -12.19
N PHE A 65 -2.19 -0.03 -10.91
CA PHE A 65 -1.69 -1.08 -10.02
C PHE A 65 -2.79 -1.42 -9.00
N GLY A 66 -2.95 -2.71 -8.73
CA GLY A 66 -4.00 -3.20 -7.85
C GLY A 66 -3.47 -4.22 -6.87
N LEU A 67 -3.95 -4.14 -5.63
CA LEU A 67 -3.69 -5.10 -4.57
C LEU A 67 -4.99 -5.83 -4.22
N LEU A 68 -4.85 -7.08 -3.78
CA LEU A 68 -5.93 -7.89 -3.25
C LEU A 68 -5.66 -8.16 -1.78
N THR A 69 -6.68 -8.05 -0.93
CA THR A 69 -6.55 -8.23 0.51
C THR A 69 -7.70 -9.06 1.06
N SER A 70 -7.46 -9.80 2.14
CA SER A 70 -8.53 -10.44 2.93
C SER A 70 -9.05 -9.55 4.06
N VAL A 71 -8.50 -8.34 4.18
CA VAL A 71 -8.86 -7.36 5.21
C VAL A 71 -10.05 -6.52 4.74
N PRO A 72 -11.15 -6.43 5.51
CA PRO A 72 -12.28 -5.59 5.15
C PRO A 72 -11.92 -4.09 5.12
N MET A 73 -12.57 -3.31 4.25
CA MET A 73 -12.23 -1.88 4.06
C MET A 73 -12.57 -1.00 5.27
N ASP A 74 -13.38 -1.46 6.23
CA ASP A 74 -13.57 -0.76 7.51
C ASP A 74 -12.30 -0.75 8.39
N LYS A 75 -11.35 -1.67 8.13
CA LYS A 75 -10.04 -1.71 8.78
C LYS A 75 -8.98 -0.89 8.06
N LEU A 76 -9.31 -0.25 6.94
CA LEU A 76 -8.40 0.65 6.23
C LEU A 76 -7.98 1.79 7.15
N ALA A 77 -6.68 2.01 7.30
CA ALA A 77 -6.11 3.19 7.93
C ALA A 77 -5.53 4.13 6.87
N ILE A 78 -5.75 5.43 7.06
CA ILE A 78 -5.24 6.46 6.16
C ILE A 78 -4.45 7.46 7.00
N LYS A 79 -3.17 7.62 6.69
CA LYS A 79 -2.29 8.53 7.41
C LYS A 79 -1.60 9.49 6.45
N ARG A 80 -1.61 10.78 6.79
CA ARG A 80 -0.87 11.80 6.05
C ARG A 80 0.21 12.41 6.93
N VAL A 81 1.40 12.56 6.37
CA VAL A 81 2.54 13.30 6.93
C VAL A 81 3.07 14.19 5.81
N ASP A 82 2.82 15.49 5.90
CA ASP A 82 3.16 16.49 4.89
C ASP A 82 2.71 16.13 3.46
N ASP A 83 3.65 15.77 2.59
CA ASP A 83 3.49 15.40 1.19
C ASP A 83 3.35 13.88 0.98
N VAL A 84 3.29 13.08 2.05
CA VAL A 84 3.12 11.62 2.01
C VAL A 84 1.74 11.24 2.54
N THR A 85 0.96 10.51 1.72
CA THR A 85 -0.29 9.87 2.16
C THR A 85 -0.18 8.36 2.02
N VAL A 86 -0.50 7.64 3.09
CA VAL A 86 -0.40 6.18 3.18
C VAL A 86 -1.78 5.59 3.46
N PHE A 87 -2.10 4.52 2.73
CA PHE A 87 -3.28 3.70 2.89
C PHE A 87 -2.84 2.28 3.28
N VAL A 88 -3.29 1.78 4.42
CA VAL A 88 -2.93 0.44 4.91
C VAL A 88 -4.16 -0.36 5.28
N THR A 89 -4.21 -1.60 4.78
CA THR A 89 -5.06 -2.65 5.35
C THR A 89 -4.16 -3.72 5.94
N ALA A 90 -4.25 -3.95 7.24
CA ALA A 90 -3.42 -4.91 7.95
C ALA A 90 -4.28 -6.00 8.60
N GLY A 91 -3.94 -7.25 8.32
CA GLY A 91 -4.54 -8.44 8.93
C GLY A 91 -3.45 -9.46 9.23
N VAL A 92 -3.18 -9.65 10.51
CA VAL A 92 -2.17 -10.59 11.00
C VAL A 92 -2.88 -11.83 11.57
N LYS A 93 -2.47 -13.05 11.18
CA LYS A 93 -3.02 -14.31 11.69
C LYS A 93 -1.89 -15.30 11.99
N ASN A 94 -1.99 -16.06 13.09
CA ASN A 94 -1.09 -17.17 13.51
C ASN A 94 -1.91 -18.14 14.44
N PRO A 95 -1.55 -19.41 14.76
CA PRO A 95 -0.29 -20.18 14.63
C PRO A 95 -0.31 -21.50 13.84
N ASN A 96 -1.32 -21.81 13.02
CA ASN A 96 -1.31 -23.00 12.12
C ASN A 96 -1.85 -22.67 10.72
N GLU A 97 -1.48 -21.47 10.22
CA GLU A 97 -1.83 -20.85 8.94
C GLU A 97 -3.30 -20.46 8.71
N ARG A 98 -3.52 -19.14 8.68
CA ARG A 98 -4.43 -18.50 7.75
C ARG A 98 -3.65 -17.35 7.14
N ILE A 99 -3.62 -17.26 5.81
CA ILE A 99 -2.86 -16.26 5.06
C ILE A 99 -3.19 -14.85 5.59
N GLY A 100 -2.22 -14.22 6.25
CA GLY A 100 -2.26 -12.81 6.61
C GLY A 100 -1.86 -11.93 5.42
N THR A 101 -2.17 -10.64 5.50
CA THR A 101 -1.76 -9.66 4.50
C THR A 101 -1.65 -8.27 5.13
N ILE A 102 -0.60 -7.53 4.77
CA ILE A 102 -0.45 -6.11 5.05
C ILE A 102 -0.17 -5.42 3.72
N ASN A 103 -1.20 -4.80 3.16
CA ASN A 103 -1.11 -4.05 1.91
C ASN A 103 -0.94 -2.56 2.21
N THR A 104 0.04 -1.93 1.58
CA THR A 104 0.39 -0.53 1.76
C THR A 104 0.42 0.20 0.42
N ILE A 105 -0.36 1.26 0.26
CA ILE A 105 -0.27 2.19 -0.88
C ILE A 105 0.25 3.52 -0.36
N ILE A 106 1.31 4.04 -0.98
CA ILE A 106 1.97 5.29 -0.61
C ILE A 106 1.89 6.24 -1.79
N VAL A 107 1.26 7.38 -1.60
CA VAL A 107 1.22 8.47 -2.58
C VAL A 107 2.06 9.62 -2.06
N VAL A 108 3.02 10.05 -2.87
CA VAL A 108 3.93 11.15 -2.58
C VAL A 108 3.60 12.32 -3.52
N ASP A 109 3.17 13.44 -2.95
CA ASP A 109 2.88 14.72 -3.63
C ASP A 109 4.19 15.44 -4.04
N ALA A 110 5.10 14.70 -4.68
CA ALA A 110 6.44 15.14 -5.04
C ALA A 110 7.00 14.29 -6.20
N GLU A 111 8.25 14.56 -6.61
CA GLU A 111 9.05 13.70 -7.49
C GLU A 111 10.15 12.98 -6.71
N MET A 112 10.61 11.86 -7.24
CA MET A 112 11.65 11.02 -6.66
C MET A 112 12.64 10.56 -7.73
N SER A 113 13.90 10.43 -7.33
CA SER A 113 14.88 9.68 -8.13
C SER A 113 14.48 8.22 -8.28
N GLY A 114 15.09 7.54 -9.26
CA GLY A 114 14.93 6.10 -9.41
C GLY A 114 15.34 5.33 -8.13
N GLY A 115 16.44 5.75 -7.50
CA GLY A 115 16.90 5.16 -6.25
C GLY A 115 15.94 5.43 -5.08
N ALA A 116 15.35 6.63 -5.02
CA ALA A 116 14.41 7.01 -3.98
C ALA A 116 13.12 6.17 -4.02
N MET A 117 12.56 5.87 -5.21
CA MET A 117 11.40 4.99 -5.33
C MET A 117 11.65 3.59 -4.75
N VAL A 118 12.82 3.00 -5.01
CA VAL A 118 13.19 1.70 -4.44
C VAL A 118 13.44 1.81 -2.94
N ASN A 119 14.12 2.87 -2.49
CA ASN A 119 14.33 3.14 -1.07
C ASN A 119 13.00 3.31 -0.33
N ALA A 120 11.98 3.92 -0.93
CA ALA A 120 10.68 4.10 -0.32
C ALA A 120 10.00 2.75 -0.01
N VAL A 121 10.10 1.78 -0.91
CA VAL A 121 9.60 0.40 -0.69
C VAL A 121 10.33 -0.25 0.50
N ILE A 122 11.65 -0.11 0.57
CA ILE A 122 12.47 -0.65 1.67
C ILE A 122 12.07 0.01 2.99
N THR A 123 12.05 1.34 3.04
CA THR A 123 11.69 2.13 4.23
C THR A 123 10.27 1.80 4.71
N ALA A 124 9.30 1.66 3.81
CA ALA A 124 7.94 1.25 4.17
C ALA A 124 7.92 -0.15 4.80
N THR A 125 8.70 -1.08 4.24
CA THR A 125 8.80 -2.46 4.74
C THR A 125 9.42 -2.50 6.13
N GLU A 126 10.49 -1.75 6.37
CA GLU A 126 11.13 -1.65 7.68
C GLU A 126 10.23 -0.96 8.71
N ALA A 127 9.53 0.11 8.33
CA ALA A 127 8.59 0.81 9.20
C ALA A 127 7.42 -0.09 9.62
N LYS A 128 6.87 -0.87 8.68
CA LYS A 128 5.86 -1.90 8.96
C LYS A 128 6.39 -2.95 9.93
N ALA A 129 7.57 -3.51 9.65
CA ALA A 129 8.19 -4.51 10.52
C ALA A 129 8.39 -3.96 11.93
N LYS A 130 8.92 -2.74 12.06
CA LYS A 130 9.09 -2.07 13.35
C LYS A 130 7.76 -1.90 14.09
N ALA A 131 6.71 -1.49 13.38
CA ALA A 131 5.37 -1.34 13.96
C ALA A 131 4.83 -2.66 14.52
N LEU A 132 5.03 -3.78 13.82
CA LEU A 132 4.65 -5.11 14.29
C LEU A 132 5.40 -5.50 15.56
N ILE A 133 6.72 -5.32 15.59
CA ILE A 133 7.54 -5.60 16.77
C ILE A 133 7.11 -4.75 17.97
N GLU A 134 6.81 -3.47 17.76
CA GLU A 134 6.34 -2.57 18.82
C GLU A 134 4.95 -2.93 19.37
N LEU A 135 4.12 -3.63 18.57
CA LEU A 135 2.85 -4.18 19.01
C LEU A 135 2.99 -5.57 19.69
N GLY A 136 4.22 -6.09 19.82
CA GLY A 136 4.49 -7.36 20.49
C GLY A 136 4.45 -8.59 19.60
N TYR A 137 4.36 -8.43 18.28
CA TYR A 137 4.51 -9.54 17.33
C TYR A 137 6.00 -9.92 17.16
N ASP A 138 6.25 -11.18 16.81
CA ASP A 138 7.59 -11.76 16.62
C ASP A 138 7.96 -11.95 15.13
N PHE A 139 7.19 -11.35 14.22
CA PHE A 139 7.37 -11.42 12.77
C PHE A 139 7.43 -10.00 12.15
N THR A 140 8.04 -9.91 10.96
CA THR A 140 8.29 -8.63 10.25
C THR A 140 7.27 -8.34 9.16
N GLY A 141 6.36 -9.27 8.89
CA GLY A 141 5.35 -9.20 7.85
C GLY A 141 4.52 -10.47 7.80
N THR A 142 3.67 -10.59 6.79
CA THR A 142 2.84 -11.77 6.54
C THR A 142 3.16 -12.41 5.19
N ASN A 143 2.49 -13.52 4.87
CA ASN A 143 2.75 -14.31 3.65
C ASN A 143 2.52 -13.52 2.34
N THR A 144 1.65 -12.52 2.33
CA THR A 144 1.19 -11.85 1.10
C THR A 144 1.23 -10.34 1.18
N ASP A 145 2.16 -9.78 1.96
CA ASP A 145 2.35 -8.33 2.04
C ASP A 145 2.69 -7.72 0.68
N ALA A 146 2.08 -6.57 0.35
CA ALA A 146 2.37 -5.85 -0.88
C ALA A 146 2.46 -4.34 -0.66
N VAL A 147 3.33 -3.69 -1.44
CA VAL A 147 3.57 -2.25 -1.38
C VAL A 147 3.42 -1.64 -2.78
N ILE A 148 2.73 -0.51 -2.84
CA ILE A 148 2.74 0.41 -3.98
C ILE A 148 3.32 1.74 -3.49
N VAL A 149 4.29 2.28 -4.23
CA VAL A 149 4.76 3.66 -4.06
C VAL A 149 4.48 4.41 -5.35
N ALA A 150 3.84 5.56 -5.25
CA ALA A 150 3.42 6.40 -6.37
C ALA A 150 3.80 7.85 -6.12
N MET A 151 4.26 8.53 -7.18
CA MET A 151 4.61 9.95 -7.17
C MET A 151 3.81 10.73 -8.21
N CYS A 152 3.42 11.97 -7.91
CA CYS A 152 2.56 12.79 -8.79
C CYS A 152 3.07 14.21 -9.05
N GLY A 153 4.39 14.43 -9.01
CA GLY A 153 5.03 15.69 -9.39
C GLY A 153 5.15 16.67 -8.22
N GLY A 154 6.10 17.63 -8.32
CA GLY A 154 6.33 18.64 -7.29
C GLY A 154 7.79 18.73 -6.84
N LYS A 155 8.03 18.86 -5.52
CA LYS A 155 9.38 18.89 -4.94
C LYS A 155 10.13 17.60 -5.29
N TYR A 156 11.40 17.70 -5.65
CA TYR A 156 12.23 16.53 -5.96
C TYR A 156 12.96 16.01 -4.72
N TYR A 157 12.91 14.69 -4.50
CA TYR A 157 13.68 13.97 -3.49
C TYR A 157 14.67 12.99 -4.12
N GLU A 158 15.96 13.17 -3.81
CA GLU A 158 17.00 12.26 -4.29
C GLU A 158 17.02 10.93 -3.53
N TYR A 159 16.60 10.93 -2.25
CA TYR A 159 16.64 9.78 -1.36
C TYR A 159 15.32 9.61 -0.59
N ALA A 160 14.98 8.34 -0.31
CA ALA A 160 13.85 7.98 0.54
C ALA A 160 14.21 6.89 1.58
N GLY A 161 15.50 6.75 1.91
CA GLY A 161 15.96 5.88 2.99
C GLY A 161 15.56 6.42 4.37
N PRO A 162 15.52 5.61 5.45
CA PRO A 162 14.87 5.97 6.72
C PRO A 162 15.32 7.28 7.37
N MET A 163 16.57 7.72 7.15
CA MET A 163 17.11 8.96 7.69
C MET A 163 16.94 10.18 6.78
N SER A 164 16.57 9.99 5.51
CA SER A 164 16.27 11.09 4.59
C SER A 164 14.97 11.79 4.96
N GLU A 165 14.79 13.03 4.51
CA GLU A 165 13.57 13.81 4.77
C GLU A 165 12.31 13.04 4.32
N LEU A 166 12.29 12.51 3.11
CA LEU A 166 11.15 11.75 2.60
C LEU A 166 10.98 10.41 3.33
N GLY A 167 12.08 9.71 3.61
CA GLY A 167 12.04 8.43 4.30
C GLY A 167 11.49 8.53 5.71
N GLN A 168 11.82 9.59 6.47
CA GLN A 168 11.24 9.83 7.79
C GLN A 168 9.71 10.03 7.72
N LYS A 169 9.23 10.77 6.72
CA LYS A 169 7.79 10.97 6.51
C LYS A 169 7.06 9.66 6.18
N ILE A 170 7.64 8.86 5.27
CA ILE A 170 7.15 7.53 4.93
C ILE A 170 7.13 6.64 6.17
N TRP A 171 8.21 6.63 6.95
CA TRP A 171 8.32 5.81 8.17
C TRP A 171 7.22 6.12 9.17
N LEU A 172 7.02 7.40 9.48
CA LEU A 172 5.99 7.86 10.43
C LEU A 172 4.58 7.53 9.92
N ALA A 173 4.31 7.76 8.63
CA ALA A 173 3.01 7.49 8.03
C ALA A 173 2.68 5.99 8.01
N VAL A 174 3.62 5.15 7.56
CA VAL A 174 3.44 3.69 7.47
C VAL A 174 3.33 3.06 8.86
N SER A 175 4.24 3.39 9.78
CA SER A 175 4.21 2.84 11.14
C SER A 175 2.90 3.20 11.85
N GLY A 176 2.45 4.45 11.73
CA GLY A 176 1.17 4.89 12.27
C GLY A 176 -0.03 4.18 11.65
N ALA A 177 -0.08 4.06 10.32
CA ALA A 177 -1.20 3.45 9.62
C ALA A 177 -1.30 1.93 9.88
N VAL A 178 -0.18 1.21 9.96
CA VAL A 178 -0.16 -0.22 10.32
C VAL A 178 -0.75 -0.43 11.71
N LYS A 179 -0.29 0.34 12.70
CA LYS A 179 -0.81 0.26 14.07
C LYS A 179 -2.30 0.59 14.12
N GLU A 180 -2.71 1.67 13.47
CA GLU A 180 -4.11 2.08 13.43
C GLU A 180 -5.00 1.01 12.78
N SER A 181 -4.57 0.42 11.66
CA SER A 181 -5.34 -0.64 10.97
C SER A 181 -5.49 -1.89 11.85
N LEU A 182 -4.43 -2.29 12.57
CA LEU A 182 -4.46 -3.42 13.49
C LEU A 182 -5.35 -3.18 14.72
N LEU A 183 -5.34 -1.96 15.26
CA LEU A 183 -6.20 -1.59 16.39
C LEU A 183 -7.70 -1.57 16.05
N LYS A 184 -8.09 -1.53 14.76
CA LYS A 184 -9.50 -1.62 14.34
C LYS A 184 -10.08 -3.03 14.44
N TRP A 185 -9.28 -4.03 14.79
CA TRP A 185 -9.73 -5.41 14.99
C TRP A 185 -10.21 -5.70 16.41
N ASP A 186 -9.90 -4.83 17.37
CA ASP A 186 -10.37 -4.87 18.76
C ASP A 186 -11.71 -4.12 18.92
#